data_AF-A0A7S4RS25-F1
#
_entry.id   AF-A0A7S4RS25-F1
#
_cell.length_a   1.000
_cell.length_b   1.000
_cell.length_c   1.000
_cell.angle_alpha   90.00
_cell.angle_beta   90.00
_cell.angle_gamma   90.00
#
_symmetry.space_group_name_H-M   'P 1'
#
loop_
_entity.id
_entity.type
_entity.pdbx_description
1 polymer ?
#
loop_
_entity_poly.entity_id
_entity_poly.type
_entity_poly.pdbx_seq_one_letter_code
_entity_poly.pdbx_strand_id
1 'polypeptide(L)'
;VQAYRISNEAVYAEFNIDPVDRILASRQLRWIGKIAQMDESRLPRKFLAAWNRNPRPVGRRQTTIRHSYLHALRMIGAISEDDKTGKLSDWFSQVTDDPKDWERRRKLLTPNILGRKDRDEIFGE
;
A
#
# COMPACT_ATOMS: atom_id res chain seq x y z
N VAL A 1 0.62 -26.58 25.69
CA VAL A 1 -0.54 -26.34 24.80
C VAL A 1 -0.02 -25.87 23.44
N GLN A 2 0.45 -26.79 22.59
CA GLN A 2 1.11 -26.45 21.32
C GLN A 2 0.62 -27.30 20.13
N ALA A 3 -0.20 -28.33 20.38
CA ALA A 3 -0.46 -29.40 19.41
C ALA A 3 -1.44 -29.03 18.27
N TYR A 4 -2.12 -27.87 18.34
CA TYR A 4 -3.17 -27.48 17.38
C TYR A 4 -3.08 -26.00 16.96
N ARG A 5 -1.87 -25.44 16.79
CA ARG A 5 -1.73 -24.08 16.27
C ARG A 5 -1.86 -24.08 14.76
N ILE A 6 -3.00 -23.61 14.27
CA ILE A 6 -3.18 -23.28 12.84
C ILE A 6 -2.47 -21.95 12.60
N SER A 7 -1.52 -21.92 11.65
CA SER A 7 -0.83 -20.69 11.26
C SER A 7 -1.58 -19.98 10.14
N ASN A 8 -1.43 -18.66 10.03
CA ASN A 8 -2.08 -17.90 8.95
C ASN A 8 -1.58 -18.37 7.59
N GLU A 9 -0.29 -18.74 7.51
CA GLU A 9 0.34 -19.26 6.31
C GLU A 9 -0.30 -20.57 5.86
N ALA A 10 -0.64 -21.46 6.81
CA ALA A 10 -1.34 -22.71 6.50
C ALA A 10 -2.74 -22.45 5.92
N VAL A 11 -3.50 -21.51 6.52
CA VAL A 11 -4.82 -21.12 6.02
C VAL A 11 -4.73 -20.49 4.63
N TYR A 12 -3.79 -19.57 4.43
CA TYR A 12 -3.62 -18.92 3.11
C TYR A 12 -3.24 -19.92 2.02
N ALA A 13 -2.37 -20.88 2.33
CA ALA A 13 -1.98 -21.93 1.41
C ALA A 13 -3.14 -22.89 1.09
N GLU A 14 -3.90 -23.30 2.10
CA GLU A 14 -5.04 -24.22 1.95
C GLU A 14 -6.15 -23.63 1.08
N PHE A 15 -6.50 -22.37 1.32
CA PHE A 15 -7.59 -21.71 0.58
C PHE A 15 -7.11 -20.94 -0.66
N ASN A 16 -5.82 -20.96 -0.97
CA ASN A 16 -5.21 -20.17 -2.06
C ASN A 16 -5.62 -18.68 -1.99
N ILE A 17 -5.56 -18.11 -0.78
CA ILE A 17 -5.95 -16.71 -0.51
C ILE A 17 -4.71 -15.86 -0.31
N ASP A 18 -4.70 -14.69 -0.93
CA ASP A 18 -3.67 -13.69 -0.70
C ASP A 18 -3.68 -13.19 0.76
N PRO A 19 -2.50 -13.08 1.40
CA PRO A 19 -2.37 -12.41 2.68
C PRO A 19 -2.97 -10.99 2.66
N VAL A 20 -3.77 -10.67 3.69
CA VAL A 20 -4.55 -9.42 3.77
C VAL A 20 -3.66 -8.17 3.72
N ASP A 21 -2.45 -8.26 4.25
CA ASP A 21 -1.43 -7.20 4.21
C ASP A 21 -1.05 -6.82 2.78
N ARG A 22 -0.85 -7.79 1.88
CA ARG A 22 -0.53 -7.56 0.47
C ARG A 22 -1.69 -6.89 -0.26
N ILE A 23 -2.94 -7.30 0.05
CA ILE A 23 -4.16 -6.68 -0.48
C ILE A 23 -4.24 -5.21 -0.04
N LEU A 24 -4.06 -4.97 1.26
CA LEU A 24 -4.14 -3.63 1.84
C LEU A 24 -3.06 -2.71 1.25
N ALA A 25 -1.83 -3.18 1.17
CA ALA A 25 -0.74 -2.41 0.60
C ALA A 25 -0.93 -2.12 -0.89
N SER A 26 -1.42 -3.08 -1.66
CA SER A 26 -1.76 -2.86 -3.07
C SER A 26 -2.81 -1.75 -3.25
N ARG A 27 -3.81 -1.67 -2.36
CA ARG A 27 -4.80 -0.58 -2.36
C ARG A 27 -4.18 0.76 -1.96
N GLN A 28 -3.32 0.76 -0.94
CA GLN A 28 -2.61 1.95 -0.49
C GLN A 28 -1.69 2.51 -1.58
N LEU A 29 -0.90 1.66 -2.23
CA LEU A 29 -0.01 2.00 -3.34
C LEU A 29 -0.79 2.54 -4.55
N ARG A 30 -1.96 1.97 -4.85
CA ARG A 30 -2.83 2.52 -5.90
C ARG A 30 -3.27 3.95 -5.58
N TRP A 31 -3.70 4.18 -4.34
CA TRP A 31 -4.17 5.48 -3.90
C TRP A 31 -3.06 6.53 -3.86
N ILE A 32 -1.92 6.24 -3.21
CA ILE A 32 -0.80 7.20 -3.15
C ILE A 32 -0.20 7.43 -4.54
N GLY A 33 -0.14 6.41 -5.40
CA GLY A 33 0.33 6.55 -6.77
C GLY A 33 -0.59 7.46 -7.59
N LYS A 34 -1.92 7.30 -7.43
CA LYS A 34 -2.88 8.18 -8.09
C LYS A 34 -2.76 9.63 -7.60
N ILE A 35 -2.62 9.85 -6.29
CA ILE A 35 -2.41 11.19 -5.73
C ILE A 35 -1.10 11.79 -6.20
N ALA A 36 -0.05 10.98 -6.30
CA ALA A 36 1.25 11.41 -6.75
C ALA A 36 1.22 11.97 -8.18
N GLN A 37 0.40 11.37 -9.05
CA GLN A 37 0.20 11.82 -10.43
C GLN A 37 -0.81 12.96 -10.58
N MET A 38 -1.47 13.40 -9.49
CA MET A 38 -2.38 14.54 -9.56
C MET A 38 -1.61 15.85 -9.72
N ASP A 39 -2.24 16.82 -10.39
CA ASP A 39 -1.77 18.19 -10.46
C ASP A 39 -1.53 18.80 -9.06
N GLU A 40 -0.51 19.65 -8.93
CA GLU A 40 -0.08 20.22 -7.66
C GLU A 40 -1.15 21.13 -7.01
N SER A 41 -2.05 21.72 -7.80
CA SER A 41 -3.15 22.53 -7.27
C SER A 41 -4.13 21.72 -6.43
N ARG A 42 -4.19 20.40 -6.63
CA ARG A 42 -5.19 19.50 -6.01
C ARG A 42 -4.90 19.32 -4.52
N LEU A 43 -5.93 19.54 -3.70
CA LEU A 43 -5.82 19.38 -2.24
C LEU A 43 -5.27 18.02 -1.79
N PRO A 44 -5.69 16.85 -2.35
CA PRO A 44 -5.12 15.56 -1.95
C PRO A 44 -3.60 15.47 -2.13
N ARG A 45 -3.07 16.09 -3.19
CA ARG A 45 -1.63 16.16 -3.47
C ARG A 45 -0.90 16.98 -2.41
N LYS A 46 -1.45 18.14 -2.05
CA LYS A 46 -0.93 18.99 -0.96
C LYS A 46 -0.99 18.30 0.40
N PHE A 47 -2.07 17.56 0.68
CA PHE A 47 -2.25 16.85 1.94
C PHE A 47 -1.34 15.62 2.09
N LEU A 48 -0.80 15.06 1.01
CA LEU A 48 0.10 13.91 1.08
C LEU A 48 1.35 14.21 1.92
N ALA A 49 1.86 15.45 1.85
CA ALA A 49 3.02 15.93 2.59
C ALA A 49 2.65 16.77 3.83
N ALA A 50 1.36 16.99 4.08
CA ALA A 50 0.92 17.84 5.18
C ALA A 50 1.22 17.16 6.52
N TRP A 51 2.14 17.75 7.27
CA TRP A 51 2.51 17.30 8.61
C TRP A 51 1.87 18.20 9.68
N ASN A 52 1.23 17.60 10.66
CA ASN A 52 0.75 18.32 11.84
C ASN A 52 1.79 18.22 12.95
N ARG A 53 2.30 19.37 13.41
CA ARG A 53 3.30 19.45 14.50
C ARG A 53 2.71 19.09 15.86
N ASN A 54 1.40 19.15 16.03
CA ASN A 54 0.77 18.90 17.33
C ASN A 54 0.91 17.42 17.73
N PRO A 55 1.32 17.14 18.98
CA PRO A 55 1.42 15.77 19.46
C PRO A 55 0.05 15.10 19.48
N ARG A 56 0.01 13.81 19.17
CA ARG A 56 -1.21 13.01 19.23
C ARG A 56 -1.65 12.83 20.68
N PRO A 57 -2.95 12.92 21.00
CA PRO A 57 -3.45 12.67 22.36
C PRO A 57 -3.04 11.29 22.89
N VAL A 58 -2.77 11.22 24.19
CA VAL A 58 -2.40 9.98 24.91
C VAL A 58 -3.51 8.93 24.75
N GLY A 59 -3.13 7.65 24.58
CA GLY A 59 -4.06 6.52 24.45
C GLY A 59 -4.57 6.23 23.03
N ARG A 60 -4.18 7.02 22.02
CA ARG A 60 -4.50 6.71 20.61
C ARG A 60 -3.50 5.71 20.01
N ARG A 61 -3.92 4.97 18.96
CA ARG A 61 -3.02 4.07 18.21
C ARG A 61 -1.76 4.82 17.80
N GLN A 62 -0.60 4.21 17.97
CA GLN A 62 0.68 4.83 17.57
C GLN A 62 0.94 4.67 16.07
N THR A 63 0.35 3.66 15.43
CA THR A 63 0.40 3.51 13.98
C THR A 63 -0.34 4.66 13.31
N THR A 64 0.28 5.23 12.29
CA THR A 64 -0.21 6.32 11.46
C THR A 64 -0.42 5.79 10.06
N ILE A 65 -1.22 6.50 9.26
CA ILE A 65 -1.36 6.20 7.83
C ILE A 65 0.01 6.20 7.15
N ARG A 66 0.92 7.10 7.56
CA ARG A 66 2.33 7.10 7.11
C ARG A 66 3.02 5.77 7.39
N HIS A 67 2.90 5.20 8.58
CA HIS A 67 3.50 3.90 8.88
C HIS A 67 3.00 2.79 7.93
N SER A 68 1.71 2.81 7.59
CA SER A 68 1.15 1.88 6.62
C SER A 68 1.68 2.11 5.20
N TYR A 69 1.82 3.37 4.75
CA TYR A 69 2.42 3.68 3.45
C TYR A 69 3.89 3.28 3.37
N LEU A 70 4.68 3.53 4.43
CA LEU A 70 6.07 3.10 4.47
C LEU A 70 6.19 1.58 4.37
N HIS A 71 5.33 0.84 5.07
CA HIS A 71 5.29 -0.61 4.95
C HIS A 71 4.95 -1.06 3.52
N ALA A 72 3.93 -0.45 2.89
CA ALA A 72 3.56 -0.76 1.52
C ALA A 72 4.66 -0.43 0.49
N LEU A 73 5.36 0.70 0.66
CA LEU A 73 6.48 1.11 -0.19
C LEU A 73 7.66 0.14 -0.08
N ARG A 74 7.97 -0.36 1.12
CA ARG A 74 9.02 -1.38 1.32
C ARG A 74 8.68 -2.69 0.62
N MET A 75 7.42 -3.11 0.67
CA MET A 75 6.99 -4.36 0.01
C MET A 75 7.18 -4.36 -1.51
N ILE A 76 7.25 -3.19 -2.15
CA ILE A 76 7.54 -3.07 -3.59
C ILE A 76 8.98 -2.62 -3.87
N GLY A 77 9.83 -2.52 -2.85
CA GLY A 77 11.20 -2.04 -2.97
C GLY A 77 11.32 -0.57 -3.40
N ALA A 78 10.29 0.25 -3.19
CA ALA A 78 10.34 1.67 -3.54
C ALA A 78 11.15 2.50 -2.53
N ILE A 79 11.30 2.00 -1.30
CA ILE A 79 12.19 2.56 -0.28
C ILE A 79 12.95 1.41 0.39
N SER A 80 14.12 1.74 0.96
CA SER A 80 14.92 0.75 1.69
C SER A 80 14.26 0.34 3.01
N GLU A 81 14.59 -0.85 3.51
CA GLU A 81 14.06 -1.33 4.80
C GLU A 81 14.57 -0.52 5.99
N ASP A 82 15.81 -0.01 5.90
CA ASP A 82 16.42 0.85 6.92
C ASP A 82 15.89 2.29 6.90
N ASP A 83 15.23 2.72 5.82
CA ASP A 83 14.65 4.05 5.75
C ASP A 83 13.40 4.15 6.63
N LYS A 84 13.59 4.68 7.84
CA LYS A 84 12.52 4.93 8.81
C LYS A 84 11.61 6.09 8.41
N THR A 85 12.07 6.96 7.51
CA THR A 85 11.41 8.21 7.18
C THR A 85 10.56 8.10 5.91
N GLY A 86 11.06 7.39 4.89
CA GLY A 86 10.48 7.33 3.55
C GLY A 86 10.24 8.72 3.01
N LYS A 87 11.34 9.46 2.79
CA LYS A 87 11.25 10.84 2.31
C LYS A 87 10.42 10.85 1.02
N LEU A 88 9.57 11.85 0.90
CA LEU A 88 8.63 11.93 -0.22
C LEU A 88 9.39 11.89 -1.55
N SER A 89 10.48 12.65 -1.68
CA SER A 89 11.33 12.70 -2.88
C SER A 89 11.77 11.33 -3.41
N ASP A 90 12.02 10.38 -2.50
CA ASP A 90 12.76 9.16 -2.83
C ASP A 90 11.88 8.17 -3.61
N TRP A 91 10.61 8.08 -3.25
CA TRP A 91 9.64 7.23 -3.95
C TRP A 91 8.72 8.03 -4.89
N PHE A 92 8.59 9.34 -4.70
CA PHE A 92 7.68 10.16 -5.50
C PHE A 92 8.12 10.23 -6.97
N SER A 93 9.41 10.42 -7.23
CA SER A 93 9.99 10.40 -8.58
C SER A 93 9.71 9.09 -9.30
N GLN A 94 9.78 7.97 -8.59
CA GLN A 94 9.50 6.66 -9.17
C GLN A 94 8.07 6.52 -9.69
N VAL A 95 7.11 7.27 -9.14
CA VAL A 95 5.72 7.29 -9.63
C VAL A 95 5.55 8.25 -10.80
N THR A 96 6.20 9.41 -10.76
CA THR A 96 6.07 10.44 -11.80
C THR A 96 6.82 10.06 -13.06
N ASP A 97 8.01 9.48 -12.92
CA ASP A 97 8.93 9.21 -14.01
C ASP A 97 8.55 7.91 -14.72
N ASP A 98 8.16 6.88 -13.98
CA ASP A 98 7.69 5.61 -14.53
C ASP A 98 6.40 5.08 -13.86
N PRO A 99 5.22 5.63 -14.24
CA PRO A 99 3.93 5.13 -13.80
C PRO A 99 3.67 3.65 -14.13
N LYS A 100 4.27 3.12 -15.20
CA LYS A 100 4.03 1.76 -15.67
C LYS A 100 4.75 0.76 -14.78
N ASP A 101 5.99 1.04 -14.43
CA ASP A 101 6.75 0.19 -13.53
C ASP A 101 6.19 0.23 -12.09
N TRP A 102 5.68 1.38 -11.63
CA TRP A 102 4.92 1.45 -10.37
C TRP A 102 3.72 0.49 -10.36
N GLU A 103 2.93 0.51 -11.42
CA GLU A 103 1.74 -0.36 -11.54
C GLU A 103 2.14 -1.83 -11.67
N ARG A 104 3.23 -2.14 -12.38
CA ARG A 104 3.81 -3.49 -12.47
C ARG A 104 4.19 -4.01 -11.08
N ARG A 105 4.99 -3.25 -10.32
CA ARG A 105 5.41 -3.60 -8.94
C ARG A 105 4.22 -3.80 -8.01
N ARG A 106 3.23 -2.91 -8.09
CA ARG A 106 1.98 -3.02 -7.31
C ARG A 106 1.19 -4.30 -7.63
N LYS A 107 1.11 -4.69 -8.91
CA LYS A 107 0.40 -5.91 -9.33
C LYS A 107 1.02 -7.19 -8.75
N LEU A 108 2.33 -7.20 -8.48
CA LEU A 108 3.02 -8.33 -7.82
C LEU A 108 2.50 -8.60 -6.39
N LEU A 109 1.90 -7.61 -5.73
CA LEU A 109 1.29 -7.77 -4.40
C LEU A 109 -0.13 -8.33 -4.44
N THR A 110 -0.74 -8.43 -5.61
CA THR A 110 -2.08 -9.03 -5.75
C THR A 110 -2.05 -10.14 -6.78
N PRO A 111 -1.41 -11.28 -6.49
CA PRO A 111 -1.55 -12.45 -7.32
C PRO A 111 -2.94 -13.07 -7.09
N ASN A 112 -3.87 -12.69 -7.97
CA ASN A 112 -4.99 -13.53 -8.32
C ASN A 112 -6.00 -13.80 -7.18
N ILE A 113 -6.55 -12.73 -6.59
CA ILE A 113 -7.84 -12.83 -5.90
C ILE A 113 -8.88 -13.11 -7.00
N LEU A 114 -9.20 -14.40 -7.18
CA LEU A 114 -10.33 -14.94 -7.94
C LEU A 114 -10.56 -14.25 -9.28
N GLY A 115 -10.01 -14.83 -10.36
CA GLY A 115 -10.53 -14.70 -11.73
C GLY A 115 -11.15 -13.34 -12.01
N ARG A 116 -10.33 -12.29 -12.07
CA ARG A 116 -10.78 -10.91 -12.31
C ARG A 116 -11.22 -10.72 -13.78
N LYS A 117 -12.05 -11.62 -14.31
CA LYS A 117 -12.85 -11.42 -15.50
C LYS A 117 -14.10 -10.57 -15.17
N ASP A 118 -14.57 -10.58 -13.92
CA ASP A 118 -15.97 -10.20 -13.68
C ASP A 118 -16.16 -8.81 -13.03
N ARG A 119 -15.12 -8.00 -12.81
CA ARG A 119 -15.36 -6.63 -12.27
C ARG A 119 -15.81 -5.62 -13.31
N ASP A 120 -15.36 -5.78 -14.56
CA ASP A 120 -15.84 -4.97 -15.66
C ASP A 120 -17.22 -5.47 -16.14
N GLU A 121 -17.58 -6.73 -15.85
CA GLU A 121 -18.93 -7.28 -16.09
C GLU A 121 -19.97 -6.90 -15.01
N ILE A 122 -19.57 -6.72 -13.74
CA ILE A 122 -20.50 -6.39 -12.64
C ILE A 122 -20.78 -4.88 -12.54
N PHE A 123 -19.81 -4.02 -12.89
CA PHE A 123 -19.91 -2.57 -12.70
C PHE A 123 -19.69 -1.78 -13.99
N GLY A 124 -20.08 -2.34 -15.14
CA GLY A 124 -19.86 -1.77 -16.47
C GLY A 124 -19.96 -0.24 -16.55
N GLU A 125 -18.88 0.35 -17.03
CA GLU A 125 -18.86 1.65 -17.74
C GLU A 125 -18.63 1.37 -19.23
#